data_AF-A0A954UWN2-F1
#
_entry.id   AF-A0A954UWN2-F1
#
_cell.length_a   1.000
_cell.length_b   1.000
_cell.length_c   1.000
_cell.angle_alpha   90.00
_cell.angle_beta   90.00
_cell.angle_gamma   90.00
#
_symmetry.space_group_name_H-M   'P 1'
#
loop_
_entity.id
_entity.type
_entity.pdbx_description
1 polymer ?
#
loop_
_entity_poly.entity_id
_entity_poly.type
_entity_poly.pdbx_seq_one_letter_code
_entity_poly.pdbx_strand_id
1 'polypeptide(L)'
;MHRALWQLLWFDLRGSLRGVLGLRRNWRQLFLLLLMLVFVGSILFARAVGGSSQGAERFGNAMPFWALVYLLATWLTASADRGLVMRPAEIHFIVGGPFPNRDVITLNLVRLAFRALISAIVLSLIALAYVHSYLSALVGMWLLIAVSLLVGMLASLSARRVHCRAVGIARRMLMLLALLGLFTLVTQSMRLVREQGFQPQVSTVA
;
A
#
# COMPACT_ATOMS: atom_id res chain seq x y z
N MET A 1 17.56 6.75 -12.23
CA MET A 1 17.30 5.38 -11.72
C MET A 1 18.33 4.43 -12.28
N HIS A 2 18.92 3.59 -11.42
CA HIS A 2 19.87 2.56 -11.82
C HIS A 2 19.28 1.60 -12.88
N ARG A 3 20.09 1.14 -13.85
CA ARG A 3 19.64 0.20 -14.91
C ARG A 3 18.97 -1.07 -14.37
N ALA A 4 19.43 -1.57 -13.22
CA ALA A 4 18.86 -2.74 -12.55
C ALA A 4 17.40 -2.52 -12.09
N LEU A 5 17.07 -1.31 -11.62
CA LEU A 5 15.70 -0.97 -11.21
C LEU A 5 14.76 -0.89 -12.41
N TRP A 6 15.26 -0.43 -13.56
CA TRP A 6 14.49 -0.42 -14.80
C TRP A 6 14.18 -1.84 -15.30
N GLN A 7 15.15 -2.75 -15.21
CA GLN A 7 14.94 -4.15 -15.55
C GLN A 7 13.95 -4.83 -14.61
N LEU A 8 14.04 -4.56 -13.30
CA LEU A 8 13.05 -5.03 -12.33
C LEU A 8 11.65 -4.51 -12.66
N LEU A 9 11.52 -3.21 -12.94
CA LEU A 9 10.25 -2.61 -13.35
C LEU A 9 9.71 -3.30 -14.61
N TRP A 10 10.55 -3.50 -15.62
CA TRP A 10 10.18 -4.16 -16.87
C TRP A 10 9.72 -5.60 -16.64
N PHE A 11 10.42 -6.38 -15.81
CA PHE A 11 10.02 -7.74 -15.47
C PHE A 11 8.70 -7.78 -14.69
N ASP A 12 8.48 -6.83 -13.79
CA ASP A 12 7.23 -6.70 -13.05
C ASP A 12 6.07 -6.35 -13.99
N LEU A 13 6.30 -5.42 -14.92
CA LEU A 13 5.32 -4.98 -15.90
C LEU A 13 4.98 -6.12 -16.85
N ARG A 14 5.98 -6.85 -17.33
CA ARG A 14 5.83 -8.05 -18.16
C ARG A 14 5.14 -9.17 -17.40
N GLY A 15 5.46 -9.37 -16.11
CA GLY A 15 4.83 -10.34 -15.23
C GLY A 15 3.36 -10.02 -14.99
N SER A 16 3.04 -8.75 -14.73
CA SER A 16 1.68 -8.25 -14.58
C SER A 16 0.88 -8.42 -15.87
N LEU A 17 1.43 -8.01 -17.02
CA LEU A 17 0.80 -8.24 -18.33
C LEU A 17 0.57 -9.73 -18.57
N ARG A 18 1.55 -10.58 -18.26
CA ARG A 18 1.44 -12.04 -18.46
C ARG A 18 0.44 -12.68 -17.49
N GLY A 19 0.27 -12.11 -16.29
CA GLY A 19 -0.78 -12.50 -15.34
C GLY A 19 -2.18 -12.15 -15.85
N VAL A 20 -2.34 -10.96 -16.44
CA VAL A 20 -3.59 -10.55 -17.09
C VAL A 20 -3.86 -11.38 -18.35
N LEU A 21 -2.85 -11.62 -19.19
CA LEU A 21 -2.98 -12.47 -20.39
C LEU A 21 -3.13 -13.96 -20.05
N GLY A 22 -2.64 -14.37 -18.88
CA GLY A 22 -2.77 -15.72 -18.32
C GLY A 22 -4.17 -16.03 -17.77
N LEU A 23 -5.16 -15.16 -18.05
CA LEU A 23 -6.55 -15.28 -17.61
C LEU A 23 -7.17 -16.66 -17.88
N ARG A 24 -6.73 -17.34 -18.94
CA ARG A 24 -7.23 -18.64 -19.37
C ARG A 24 -6.97 -19.76 -18.35
N ARG A 25 -5.98 -19.59 -17.47
CA ARG A 25 -5.59 -20.61 -16.47
C ARG A 25 -6.28 -20.41 -15.12
N ASN A 26 -6.91 -19.26 -14.89
CA ASN A 26 -7.48 -18.90 -13.59
C ASN A 26 -8.98 -18.59 -13.73
N TRP A 27 -9.81 -19.63 -13.69
CA TRP A 27 -11.26 -19.56 -13.87
C TRP A 27 -11.94 -18.48 -13.02
N ARG A 28 -11.43 -18.21 -11.80
CA ARG A 28 -11.92 -17.15 -10.93
C ARG A 28 -11.73 -15.74 -11.52
N GLN A 29 -10.57 -15.47 -12.13
CA GLN A 29 -10.31 -14.18 -12.78
C GLN A 29 -11.15 -14.01 -14.05
N LEU A 30 -11.34 -15.10 -14.79
CA LEU A 30 -12.18 -15.10 -15.99
C LEU A 30 -13.64 -14.83 -15.63
N PHE A 31 -14.17 -15.49 -14.58
CA PHE A 31 -15.51 -15.24 -14.06
C PHE A 31 -15.68 -13.79 -13.60
N LEU A 32 -14.72 -13.24 -12.84
CA LEU A 32 -14.77 -11.85 -12.38
C LEU A 32 -14.72 -10.85 -13.55
N LEU A 33 -13.89 -11.11 -14.57
CA LEU A 33 -13.80 -10.26 -15.75
C LEU A 33 -15.11 -10.31 -16.57
N LEU A 34 -15.68 -11.50 -16.75
CA LEU A 34 -16.96 -11.66 -17.44
C LEU A 34 -18.08 -10.96 -16.69
N LEU A 35 -18.16 -11.13 -15.37
CA LEU A 35 -19.14 -10.45 -14.51
C LEU A 35 -19.00 -8.93 -14.60
N MET A 36 -17.77 -8.42 -14.57
CA MET A 36 -17.50 -6.99 -14.76
C MET A 36 -17.98 -6.50 -16.13
N LEU A 37 -17.68 -7.22 -17.22
CA LEU A 37 -18.13 -6.85 -18.57
C LEU A 37 -19.65 -6.88 -18.71
N VAL A 38 -20.33 -7.85 -18.10
CA VAL A 38 -21.80 -7.92 -18.09
C VAL A 38 -22.40 -6.70 -17.38
N PHE A 39 -21.83 -6.29 -16.23
CA PHE A 39 -22.27 -5.09 -15.52
C PHE A 39 -22.00 -3.80 -16.29
N VAL A 40 -20.82 -3.67 -16.91
CA VAL A 40 -20.51 -2.49 -17.74
C VAL A 40 -21.43 -2.45 -18.96
N GLY A 41 -21.65 -3.59 -19.61
CA GLY A 41 -22.56 -3.73 -20.74
C GLY A 41 -24.01 -3.40 -20.40
N SER A 42 -24.51 -3.84 -19.25
CA SER A 42 -25.89 -3.54 -18.82
C SER A 42 -26.09 -2.04 -18.54
N ILE A 43 -25.10 -1.36 -17.96
CA ILE A 43 -25.13 0.09 -17.72
C ILE A 43 -25.14 0.85 -19.05
N LEU A 44 -24.27 0.47 -19.99
CA LEU A 44 -24.22 1.09 -21.32
C LEU A 44 -25.51 0.85 -22.11
N PHE A 45 -26.06 -0.36 -22.05
CA PHE A 45 -27.32 -0.71 -22.70
C PHE A 45 -28.52 0.03 -22.09
N ALA A 46 -28.60 0.10 -20.76
CA ALA A 46 -29.64 0.87 -20.06
C ALA A 46 -29.60 2.36 -20.42
N ARG A 47 -28.42 2.93 -20.65
CA ARG A 47 -28.28 4.30 -21.17
C ARG A 47 -28.75 4.42 -22.61
N ALA A 48 -28.36 3.48 -23.48
CA ALA A 48 -28.72 3.51 -24.90
C ALA A 48 -30.24 3.42 -25.11
N VAL A 49 -30.93 2.62 -24.29
CA VAL A 49 -32.39 2.42 -24.35
C VAL A 49 -33.15 3.50 -23.55
N GLY A 50 -32.54 4.04 -22.49
CA GLY A 50 -33.24 4.83 -21.46
C GLY A 50 -33.46 6.32 -21.74
N GLY A 51 -33.07 6.85 -22.91
CA GLY A 51 -33.32 8.24 -23.32
C GLY A 51 -32.59 9.31 -22.48
N SER A 52 -32.20 10.42 -23.12
CA SER A 52 -31.27 11.44 -22.62
C SER A 52 -31.80 12.38 -21.52
N SER A 53 -32.90 12.09 -20.82
CA SER A 53 -33.67 13.13 -20.11
C SER A 53 -33.44 13.29 -18.59
N GLN A 54 -32.67 12.44 -17.89
CA GLN A 54 -32.47 12.60 -16.44
C GLN A 54 -31.06 12.17 -16.00
N GLY A 55 -30.07 13.05 -16.20
CA GLY A 55 -28.65 12.75 -15.92
C GLY A 55 -28.24 12.84 -14.44
N ALA A 56 -28.91 13.67 -13.63
CA ALA A 56 -28.48 13.97 -12.27
C ALA A 56 -29.06 13.01 -11.20
N GLU A 57 -30.35 12.71 -11.24
CA GLU A 57 -30.98 11.82 -10.24
C GLU A 57 -30.55 10.36 -10.36
N ARG A 58 -30.22 9.91 -11.58
CA ARG A 58 -29.74 8.54 -11.83
C ARG A 58 -28.32 8.29 -11.31
N PHE A 59 -27.51 9.33 -11.11
CA PHE A 59 -26.14 9.18 -10.59
C PHE A 59 -26.13 8.69 -9.15
N GLY A 60 -27.01 9.24 -8.29
CA GLY A 60 -27.18 8.80 -6.91
C GLY A 60 -27.67 7.35 -6.82
N ASN A 61 -28.66 6.98 -7.62
CA ASN A 61 -29.21 5.62 -7.62
C ASN A 61 -28.24 4.57 -8.20
N ALA A 62 -27.34 4.97 -9.10
CA ALA A 62 -26.33 4.07 -9.65
C ALA A 62 -25.08 3.94 -8.76
N MET A 63 -24.90 4.78 -7.74
CA MET A 63 -23.73 4.80 -6.85
C MET A 63 -23.30 3.42 -6.30
N PRO A 64 -24.21 2.53 -5.83
CA PRO A 64 -23.80 1.19 -5.37
C PRO A 64 -23.23 0.31 -6.50
N PHE A 65 -23.72 0.46 -7.73
CA PHE A 65 -23.18 -0.24 -8.90
C PHE A 65 -21.78 0.27 -9.26
N TRP A 66 -21.56 1.58 -9.18
CA TRP A 66 -20.24 2.19 -9.34
C TRP A 66 -19.23 1.67 -8.32
N ALA A 67 -19.63 1.61 -7.04
CA ALA A 67 -18.79 1.06 -5.99
C ALA A 67 -18.49 -0.43 -6.21
N LEU A 68 -19.46 -1.21 -6.68
CA LEU A 68 -19.28 -2.62 -6.98
C LEU A 68 -18.32 -2.85 -8.15
N VAL A 69 -18.46 -2.10 -9.25
CA VAL A 69 -17.52 -2.22 -10.39
C VAL A 69 -16.12 -1.73 -9.99
N TYR A 70 -16.01 -0.67 -9.20
CA TYR A 70 -14.74 -0.23 -8.65
C TYR A 70 -14.09 -1.32 -7.79
N LEU A 71 -14.88 -1.99 -6.94
CA LEU A 71 -14.42 -3.08 -6.10
C LEU A 71 -13.95 -4.26 -6.95
N LEU A 72 -14.72 -4.68 -7.96
CA LEU A 72 -14.32 -5.74 -8.89
C LEU A 72 -13.02 -5.38 -9.62
N ALA A 73 -12.90 -4.16 -10.16
CA ALA A 73 -11.70 -3.70 -10.84
C ALA A 73 -10.49 -3.69 -9.90
N THR A 74 -10.68 -3.24 -8.66
CA THR A 74 -9.64 -3.26 -7.61
C THR A 74 -9.23 -4.68 -7.27
N TRP A 75 -10.19 -5.60 -7.16
CA TRP A 75 -9.94 -7.01 -6.85
C TRP A 75 -9.23 -7.75 -7.98
N LEU A 76 -9.63 -7.49 -9.23
CA LEU A 76 -8.99 -8.04 -10.42
C LEU A 76 -7.51 -7.60 -10.45
N THR A 77 -7.28 -6.30 -10.21
CA THR A 77 -5.94 -5.71 -10.13
C THR A 77 -5.13 -6.28 -8.95
N ALA A 78 -5.74 -6.46 -7.78
CA ALA A 78 -5.09 -7.03 -6.60
C ALA A 78 -4.75 -8.52 -6.76
N SER A 79 -5.57 -9.27 -7.50
CA SER A 79 -5.33 -10.70 -7.76
C SER A 79 -4.11 -10.94 -8.66
N ALA A 80 -3.84 -10.02 -9.60
CA ALA A 80 -2.65 -10.04 -10.43
C ALA A 80 -1.35 -9.79 -9.64
N ASP A 81 -1.47 -9.16 -8.46
CA ASP A 81 -0.33 -8.81 -7.60
C ASP A 81 0.14 -9.96 -6.70
N ARG A 82 -0.57 -11.10 -6.67
CA ARG A 82 -0.23 -12.26 -5.81
C ARG A 82 1.00 -13.06 -6.25
N GLY A 83 1.66 -12.68 -7.35
CA GLY A 83 2.79 -13.42 -7.92
C GLY A 83 4.14 -13.22 -7.24
N LEU A 84 4.31 -12.22 -6.37
CA LEU A 84 5.60 -11.92 -5.73
C LEU A 84 5.43 -11.77 -4.21
N VAL A 85 5.54 -12.89 -3.51
CA VAL A 85 5.31 -13.05 -2.05
C VAL A 85 6.24 -12.19 -1.18
N MET A 86 7.33 -11.66 -1.73
CA MET A 86 7.99 -10.48 -1.19
C MET A 86 8.52 -9.64 -2.34
N ARG A 87 8.07 -8.38 -2.45
CA ARG A 87 8.68 -7.43 -3.38
C ARG A 87 10.09 -7.11 -2.85
N PRO A 88 11.16 -7.32 -3.61
CA PRO A 88 12.53 -7.03 -3.15
C PRO A 88 12.70 -5.59 -2.66
N ALA A 89 11.93 -4.64 -3.24
CA ALA A 89 11.88 -3.25 -2.81
C ALA A 89 11.32 -3.07 -1.38
N GLU A 90 10.38 -3.91 -0.94
CA GLU A 90 9.82 -3.87 0.42
C GLU A 90 10.79 -4.47 1.45
N ILE A 91 11.57 -5.48 1.06
CA ILE A 91 12.65 -6.04 1.88
C ILE A 91 13.78 -5.01 2.05
N HIS A 92 14.10 -4.23 1.00
CA HIS A 92 15.11 -3.17 1.06
C HIS A 92 14.74 -1.97 1.96
N PHE A 93 13.45 -1.79 2.29
CA PHE A 93 13.02 -0.80 3.26
C PHE A 93 13.10 -1.28 4.71
N ILE A 94 13.22 -2.59 4.93
CA ILE A 94 13.34 -3.22 6.26
C ILE A 94 14.81 -3.52 6.57
N VAL A 95 15.60 -3.88 5.55
CA VAL A 95 17.04 -4.15 5.62
C VAL A 95 17.73 -3.24 4.60
N GLY A 96 18.50 -2.26 5.08
CA GLY A 96 19.10 -1.19 4.27
C GLY A 96 19.65 -1.69 2.93
N GLY A 97 18.88 -1.51 1.87
CA GLY A 97 19.25 -1.94 0.53
C GLY A 97 20.36 -1.10 -0.09
N PRO A 98 21.04 -1.61 -1.14
CA PRO A 98 22.11 -0.88 -1.84
C PRO A 98 21.60 0.31 -2.67
N PHE A 99 20.28 0.56 -2.70
CA PHE A 99 19.67 1.60 -3.51
C PHE A 99 19.27 2.83 -2.68
N PRO A 100 19.50 4.05 -3.19
CA PRO A 100 19.09 5.26 -2.50
C PRO A 100 17.55 5.35 -2.42
N ASN A 101 17.02 5.83 -1.29
CA ASN A 101 15.58 5.93 -1.04
C ASN A 101 14.79 6.63 -2.17
N ARG A 102 15.41 7.61 -2.85
CA ARG A 102 14.80 8.33 -3.98
C ARG A 102 14.47 7.41 -5.16
N ASP A 103 15.36 6.48 -5.47
CA ASP A 103 15.20 5.52 -6.56
C ASP A 103 14.11 4.50 -6.25
N VAL A 104 13.89 4.16 -4.97
CA VAL A 104 12.83 3.23 -4.58
C VAL A 104 11.46 3.93 -4.57
N ILE A 105 11.40 5.19 -4.14
CA ILE A 105 10.18 6.00 -4.19
C ILE A 105 9.72 6.20 -5.63
N THR A 106 10.64 6.53 -6.54
CA THR A 106 10.33 6.70 -7.97
C THR A 106 9.84 5.40 -8.60
N LEU A 107 10.43 4.25 -8.26
CA LEU A 107 9.94 2.95 -8.74
C LEU A 107 8.50 2.68 -8.27
N ASN A 108 8.21 2.96 -7.00
CA ASN A 108 6.86 2.82 -6.47
C ASN A 108 5.87 3.76 -7.14
N LEU A 109 6.25 5.01 -7.40
CA LEU A 109 5.42 5.98 -8.12
C LEU A 109 5.08 5.50 -9.53
N VAL A 110 6.08 5.05 -10.29
CA VAL A 110 5.87 4.55 -11.66
C VAL A 110 4.97 3.32 -11.68
N ARG A 111 5.19 2.38 -10.75
CA ARG A 111 4.35 1.18 -10.62
C ARG A 111 2.90 1.53 -10.28
N LEU A 112 2.72 2.49 -9.39
CA LEU A 112 1.43 2.95 -8.92
C LEU A 112 0.69 3.74 -10.01
N ALA A 113 1.40 4.54 -10.81
CA ALA A 113 0.87 5.20 -12.00
C ALA A 113 0.42 4.19 -13.07
N PHE A 114 1.21 3.13 -13.31
CA PHE A 114 0.85 2.08 -14.25
C PHE A 114 -0.37 1.28 -13.78
N ARG A 115 -0.43 0.93 -12.49
CA ARG A 115 -1.59 0.26 -11.89
C ARG A 115 -2.85 1.13 -11.98
N ALA A 116 -2.71 2.42 -11.67
CA ALA A 116 -3.79 3.39 -11.79
C ALA A 116 -4.29 3.51 -13.23
N LEU A 117 -3.39 3.43 -14.22
CA LEU A 117 -3.74 3.47 -15.63
C LEU A 117 -4.64 2.29 -16.03
N ILE A 118 -4.29 1.07 -15.61
CA ILE A 118 -5.09 -0.13 -15.89
C ILE A 118 -6.50 0.01 -15.31
N SER A 119 -6.62 0.42 -14.04
CA SER A 119 -7.92 0.65 -13.41
C SER A 119 -8.68 1.79 -14.08
N ALA A 120 -7.99 2.87 -14.46
CA ALA A 120 -8.58 4.01 -15.14
C ALA A 120 -9.15 3.64 -16.51
N ILE A 121 -8.50 2.75 -17.26
CA ILE A 121 -9.03 2.25 -18.54
C ILE A 121 -10.40 1.60 -18.33
N VAL A 122 -10.52 0.71 -17.34
CA VAL A 122 -11.79 0.04 -17.02
C VAL A 122 -12.86 1.06 -16.58
N LEU A 123 -12.50 1.95 -15.66
CA LEU A 123 -13.44 2.96 -15.15
C LEU A 123 -13.83 3.99 -16.21
N SER A 124 -12.93 4.30 -17.16
CA SER A 124 -13.19 5.26 -18.23
C SER A 124 -14.28 4.78 -19.20
N LEU A 125 -14.39 3.47 -19.43
CA LEU A 125 -15.47 2.89 -20.22
C LEU A 125 -16.84 3.15 -19.59
N ILE A 126 -16.90 3.16 -18.26
CA ILE A 126 -18.14 3.45 -17.53
C ILE A 126 -18.38 4.96 -17.51
N ALA A 127 -17.33 5.77 -17.32
CA ALA A 127 -17.42 7.23 -17.33
C ALA A 127 -17.85 7.79 -18.69
N LEU A 128 -17.67 7.03 -19.77
CA LEU A 128 -18.24 7.32 -21.09
C LEU A 128 -19.78 7.39 -21.05
N ALA A 129 -20.43 6.77 -20.05
CA ALA A 129 -21.84 6.94 -19.74
C ALA A 129 -22.22 8.39 -19.32
N TYR A 130 -21.25 9.24 -19.02
CA TYR A 130 -21.50 10.61 -18.58
C TYR A 130 -20.74 11.67 -19.39
N VAL A 131 -19.62 11.31 -20.01
CA VAL A 131 -18.76 12.25 -20.75
C VAL A 131 -18.70 11.85 -22.23
N HIS A 132 -18.82 12.84 -23.12
CA HIS A 132 -18.81 12.60 -24.58
C HIS A 132 -17.43 12.20 -25.13
N SER A 133 -16.34 12.66 -24.51
CA SER A 133 -14.98 12.34 -24.93
C SER A 133 -14.36 11.24 -24.06
N TYR A 134 -13.98 10.14 -24.70
CA TYR A 134 -13.29 9.02 -24.04
C TYR A 134 -11.96 9.46 -23.42
N LEU A 135 -11.18 10.30 -24.13
CA LEU A 135 -9.88 10.75 -23.64
C LEU A 135 -10.02 11.61 -22.38
N SER A 136 -11.01 12.49 -22.30
CA SER A 136 -11.22 13.29 -21.08
C SER A 136 -11.67 12.42 -19.92
N ALA A 137 -12.53 11.42 -20.17
CA ALA A 137 -12.94 10.46 -19.15
C ALA A 137 -11.75 9.63 -18.63
N LEU A 138 -10.89 9.15 -19.54
CA LEU A 138 -9.72 8.37 -19.19
C LEU A 138 -8.72 9.19 -18.37
N VAL A 139 -8.38 10.40 -18.81
CA VAL A 139 -7.46 11.28 -18.09
C VAL A 139 -8.03 11.66 -16.72
N GLY A 140 -9.32 12.01 -16.65
CA GLY A 140 -9.98 12.36 -15.39
C GLY A 140 -9.96 11.21 -14.37
N MET A 141 -10.36 10.01 -14.79
CA MET A 141 -10.35 8.83 -13.91
C MET A 141 -8.93 8.42 -13.52
N TRP A 142 -7.96 8.53 -14.43
CA TRP A 142 -6.56 8.26 -14.14
C TRP A 142 -6.00 9.21 -13.09
N LEU A 143 -6.27 10.52 -13.25
CA LEU A 143 -5.80 11.54 -12.32
C LEU A 143 -6.42 11.34 -10.92
N LEU A 144 -7.73 11.05 -10.87
CA LEU A 144 -8.45 10.80 -9.61
C LEU A 144 -7.85 9.62 -8.84
N ILE A 145 -7.63 8.50 -9.52
CA ILE A 145 -7.04 7.30 -8.92
C ILE A 145 -5.58 7.58 -8.51
N ALA A 146 -4.80 8.23 -9.37
CA ALA A 146 -3.41 8.56 -9.08
C ALA A 146 -3.28 9.44 -7.85
N VAL A 147 -4.11 10.49 -7.72
CA VAL A 147 -4.13 11.37 -6.54
C VAL A 147 -4.56 10.60 -5.30
N SER A 148 -5.62 9.79 -5.37
CA SER A 148 -6.06 8.96 -4.24
C SER A 148 -4.96 8.03 -3.72
N LEU A 149 -4.25 7.36 -4.63
CA LEU A 149 -3.15 6.47 -4.29
C LEU A 149 -1.91 7.23 -3.77
N LEU A 150 -1.62 8.42 -4.30
CA LEU A 150 -0.58 9.32 -3.78
C LEU A 150 -0.87 9.74 -2.34
N VAL A 151 -2.11 10.13 -2.04
CA VAL A 151 -2.55 10.48 -0.69
C VAL A 151 -2.40 9.27 0.24
N GLY A 152 -2.81 8.07 -0.19
CA GLY A 152 -2.60 6.84 0.56
C GLY A 152 -1.13 6.55 0.84
N MET A 153 -0.24 6.76 -0.15
CA MET A 153 1.20 6.61 0.02
C MET A 153 1.75 7.64 1.02
N LEU A 154 1.35 8.91 0.92
CA LEU A 154 1.74 9.95 1.87
C LEU A 154 1.28 9.65 3.31
N ALA A 155 0.05 9.17 3.48
CA ALA A 155 -0.49 8.74 4.77
C ALA A 155 0.29 7.55 5.35
N SER A 156 0.69 6.59 4.50
CA SER A 156 1.50 5.46 4.92
C SER A 156 2.92 5.88 5.34
N LEU A 157 3.51 6.85 4.63
CA LEU A 157 4.83 7.41 4.94
C LEU A 157 4.79 8.24 6.23
N SER A 158 3.72 8.99 6.47
CA SER A 158 3.55 9.76 7.71
C SER A 158 3.37 8.83 8.91
N ALA A 159 2.54 7.79 8.79
CA ALA A 159 2.37 6.77 9.83
C ALA A 159 3.68 6.06 10.17
N ARG A 160 4.52 5.75 9.18
CA ARG A 160 5.85 5.15 9.39
C ARG A 160 6.81 6.09 10.12
N ARG A 161 6.83 7.39 9.80
CA ARG A 161 7.65 8.38 10.54
C ARG A 161 7.25 8.43 12.02
N VAL A 162 5.95 8.34 12.30
CA VAL A 162 5.44 8.29 13.68
C VAL A 162 5.86 7.00 14.38
N HIS A 163 5.80 5.84 13.71
CA HIS A 163 6.26 4.57 14.26
C HIS A 163 7.77 4.53 14.55
N CYS A 164 8.62 5.02 13.65
CA CYS A 164 10.07 5.06 13.92
C CYS A 164 10.41 5.96 15.11
N ARG A 165 9.70 7.10 15.27
CA ARG A 165 9.84 7.96 16.45
C ARG A 165 9.33 7.29 17.71
N ALA A 166 8.16 6.64 17.65
CA ALA A 166 7.57 5.92 18.77
C ALA A 166 8.47 4.77 19.26
N VAL A 167 9.05 3.98 18.35
CA VAL A 167 10.01 2.91 18.70
C VAL A 167 11.28 3.50 19.31
N GLY A 168 11.79 4.62 18.80
CA GLY A 168 12.94 5.32 19.40
C GLY A 168 12.66 5.80 20.83
N ILE A 169 11.48 6.36 21.07
CA ILE A 169 11.04 6.82 22.40
C ILE A 169 10.83 5.62 23.33
N ALA A 170 10.15 4.57 22.88
CA ALA A 170 9.93 3.35 23.67
C ALA A 170 11.26 2.70 24.07
N ARG A 171 12.24 2.63 23.15
CA ARG A 171 13.57 2.08 23.46
C ARG A 171 14.34 2.93 24.47
N ARG A 172 14.21 4.27 24.42
CA ARG A 172 14.78 5.18 25.43
C ARG A 172 14.10 5.01 26.79
N MET A 173 12.78 4.90 26.82
CA MET A 173 12.02 4.65 28.05
C MET A 173 12.39 3.31 28.67
N LEU A 174 12.56 2.26 27.86
CA LEU A 174 12.95 0.93 28.31
C LEU A 174 14.37 0.94 28.89
N MET A 175 15.31 1.66 28.26
CA MET A 175 16.65 1.87 28.83
C MET A 175 16.59 2.62 30.16
N LEU A 176 15.81 3.70 30.27
CA LEU A 176 15.67 4.46 31.51
C LEU A 176 15.07 3.61 32.64
N LEU A 177 14.06 2.79 32.33
CA LEU A 177 13.45 1.84 33.27
C LEU A 177 14.45 0.78 33.74
N ALA A 178 15.25 0.24 32.82
CA ALA A 178 16.32 -0.71 33.16
C ALA A 178 17.38 -0.07 34.07
N LEU A 179 17.75 1.18 33.80
CA LEU A 179 18.73 1.93 34.60
C LEU A 179 18.19 2.25 36.01
N LEU A 180 16.91 2.63 36.11
CA LEU A 180 16.21 2.80 37.38
C LEU A 180 16.15 1.49 38.18
N GLY A 181 15.79 0.38 37.54
CA GLY A 181 15.76 -0.95 38.16
C GLY A 181 17.12 -1.38 38.70
N LEU A 182 18.18 -1.11 37.96
CA LEU A 182 19.56 -1.39 38.38
C LEU A 182 19.94 -0.52 39.59
N PHE A 183 19.57 0.76 39.59
CA PHE A 183 19.78 1.65 40.72
C PHE A 183 19.02 1.20 41.98
N THR A 184 17.77 0.74 41.85
CA THR A 184 17.01 0.21 42.97
C THR A 184 17.61 -1.10 43.51
N LEU A 185 18.13 -1.96 42.64
CA LEU A 185 18.84 -3.17 43.04
C LEU A 185 20.12 -2.86 43.80
N VAL A 186 20.93 -1.91 43.31
CA VAL A 186 22.16 -1.48 43.99
C VAL A 186 21.84 -0.89 45.35
N THR A 187 20.84 -0.02 45.46
CA THR A 187 20.46 0.57 46.76
C THR A 187 19.90 -0.45 47.74
N GLN A 188 19.13 -1.44 47.27
CA GLN A 188 18.70 -2.57 48.11
C GLN A 188 19.89 -3.44 48.57
N SER A 189 20.85 -3.72 47.67
CA SER A 189 22.05 -4.47 48.03
C SER A 189 22.88 -3.75 49.10
N MET A 190 23.03 -2.43 48.99
CA MET A 190 23.74 -1.62 49.99
C MET A 190 23.00 -1.56 51.33
N ARG A 191 21.66 -1.53 51.32
CA ARG A 191 20.86 -1.62 52.55
C ARG A 191 21.04 -2.97 53.24
N LEU A 192 20.98 -4.07 52.47
CA LEU A 192 21.20 -5.42 53.00
C LEU A 192 22.61 -5.60 53.57
N VAL A 193 23.65 -5.10 52.91
CA VAL A 193 25.03 -5.12 53.42
C VAL A 193 25.16 -4.32 54.72
N ARG A 194 24.45 -3.18 54.83
CA ARG A 194 24.44 -2.35 56.03
C ARG A 194 23.73 -3.02 57.20
N GLU A 195 22.63 -3.71 56.94
CA GLU A 195 21.84 -4.44 57.95
C GLU A 195 22.54 -5.73 58.41
N GLN A 196 23.30 -6.38 57.54
CA GLN A 196 24.05 -7.60 57.88
C GLN A 196 25.36 -7.33 58.65
N GLY A 197 25.73 -6.07 58.90
CA GLY A 197 26.86 -5.73 59.77
C GLY A 197 28.22 -6.21 59.26
N PHE A 198 28.33 -6.58 57.97
CA PHE A 198 29.60 -6.95 57.36
C PHE A 198 30.47 -5.69 57.23
N GLN A 199 31.36 -5.46 58.19
CA GLN A 199 32.47 -4.55 57.96
C GLN A 199 33.31 -5.14 56.82
N PRO A 200 33.49 -4.44 55.69
CA PRO A 200 34.41 -4.89 54.68
C PRO A 200 35.79 -4.91 55.32
N GLN A 201 36.31 -6.11 55.62
CA GLN A 201 37.72 -6.29 55.91
C GLN A 201 38.46 -5.95 54.62
N VAL A 202 38.80 -4.67 54.48
CA VAL A 202 39.82 -4.24 53.53
C VAL A 202 41.10 -4.88 54.06
N SER A 203 41.44 -6.08 53.55
CA SER A 203 42.74 -6.65 53.79
C SER A 203 43.73 -5.79 53.01
N THR A 204 44.18 -4.71 53.65
CA THR A 204 45.42 -4.05 53.29
C THR A 204 46.53 -5.06 53.53
N VAL A 205 46.82 -5.88 52.53
CA VAL A 205 48.08 -6.61 52.45
C VAL A 205 49.11 -5.54 52.10
N ALA A 206 49.89 -5.15 53.11
CA ALA A 206 51.08 -4.32 52.96
C ALA A 206 52.18 -5.08 52.22
#